data_AF-A0A922XJ73-F1
#
_entry.id   AF-A0A922XJ73-F1
#
_cell.length_a   1.000
_cell.length_b   1.000
_cell.length_c   1.000
_cell.angle_alpha   90.00
_cell.angle_beta   90.00
_cell.angle_gamma   90.00
#
_symmetry.space_group_name_H-M   'P 1'
#
loop_
_entity.id
_entity.type
_entity.pdbx_description
1 polymer ?
#
loop_
_entity_poly.entity_id
_entity_poly.type
_entity_poly.pdbx_seq_one_letter_code
_entity_poly.pdbx_strand_id
1 'polypeptide(L)'
;MHDAPPPGSDRFKRIASRARTLAIAYFILLFIGTHLPPTGVGGPSFSDKWAHFGGYLLLTTLVLAGWELTIGTLHPRHYFAVWLAGVVYGAFDEWTQIPVWRTCDMSDWAADVVGVTSGIIVYQLLRPLLFAITGHRGGNQ
;
A
#
# COMPACT_ATOMS: atom_id res chain seq x y z
N MET A 1 10.64 -32.31 24.81
CA MET A 1 9.81 -32.78 23.68
C MET A 1 9.56 -31.54 22.82
N HIS A 2 10.27 -31.42 21.70
CA HIS A 2 10.22 -30.24 20.83
C HIS A 2 9.20 -30.55 19.74
N ASP A 3 7.98 -30.04 19.88
CA ASP A 3 6.95 -30.23 18.85
C ASP A 3 7.40 -29.49 17.59
N ALA A 4 7.66 -30.24 16.52
CA ALA A 4 7.96 -29.67 15.22
C ALA A 4 6.77 -28.79 14.80
N PRO A 5 7.01 -27.58 14.25
CA PRO A 5 5.93 -26.71 13.82
C PRO A 5 5.07 -27.41 12.77
N PRO A 6 3.74 -27.19 12.77
CA PRO A 6 2.84 -27.89 11.88
C PRO A 6 3.19 -27.63 10.42
N PRO A 7 3.11 -28.66 9.54
CA PRO A 7 3.42 -28.53 8.13
C PRO A 7 2.53 -27.44 7.50
N GLY A 8 3.12 -26.32 7.08
CA GLY A 8 2.43 -25.17 6.52
C GLY A 8 2.84 -23.81 7.11
N SER A 9 3.38 -23.78 8.33
CA SER A 9 3.84 -22.54 8.99
C SER A 9 4.89 -21.79 8.19
N ASP A 10 5.80 -22.53 7.55
CA ASP A 10 6.97 -21.94 6.88
C ASP A 10 6.61 -21.34 5.53
N ARG A 11 5.65 -21.94 4.81
CA ARG A 11 5.12 -21.38 3.57
C ARG A 11 4.38 -20.07 3.83
N PHE A 12 3.53 -20.05 4.86
CA PHE A 12 2.79 -18.86 5.25
C PHE A 12 3.71 -17.72 5.66
N LYS A 13 4.69 -17.98 6.55
CA LYS A 13 5.71 -17.00 6.96
C LYS A 13 6.49 -16.43 5.76
N ARG A 14 6.85 -17.26 4.79
CA ARG A 14 7.53 -16.83 3.55
C ARG A 14 6.63 -15.92 2.70
N ILE A 15 5.34 -16.24 2.56
CA ILE A 15 4.40 -15.41 1.81
C ILE A 15 4.22 -14.05 2.50
N ALA A 16 4.00 -14.04 3.82
CA ALA A 16 3.90 -12.81 4.60
C ALA A 16 5.16 -11.94 4.47
N SER A 17 6.34 -12.55 4.59
CA SER A 17 7.62 -11.86 4.40
C SER A 17 7.75 -11.26 3.00
N ARG A 18 7.36 -12.00 1.94
CA ARG A 18 7.41 -11.51 0.57
C ARG A 18 6.43 -10.36 0.34
N ALA A 19 5.20 -10.47 0.85
CA ALA A 19 4.21 -9.39 0.76
C ALA A 19 4.72 -8.11 1.42
N ARG A 20 5.33 -8.21 2.61
CA ARG A 20 5.97 -7.06 3.27
C ARG A 20 7.13 -6.49 2.46
N THR A 21 8.01 -7.33 1.92
CA THR A 21 9.12 -6.88 1.06
C THR A 21 8.60 -6.16 -0.18
N LEU A 22 7.54 -6.67 -0.81
CA LEU A 22 6.90 -6.03 -1.96
C LEU A 22 6.31 -4.67 -1.59
N ALA A 23 5.64 -4.55 -0.45
CA ALA A 23 5.10 -3.26 0.02
C ALA A 23 6.22 -2.23 0.23
N ILE A 24 7.33 -2.61 0.87
CA ILE A 24 8.48 -1.73 1.11
C ILE A 24 9.15 -1.33 -0.21
N ALA A 25 9.42 -2.30 -1.08
CA ALA A 25 10.04 -2.03 -2.38
C ALA A 25 9.15 -1.11 -3.22
N TYR A 26 7.84 -1.36 -3.23
CA TYR A 26 6.89 -0.54 -3.96
C TYR A 26 6.77 0.88 -3.39
N PHE A 27 6.79 1.03 -2.07
CA PHE A 27 6.83 2.34 -1.43
C PHE A 27 8.04 3.17 -1.88
N ILE A 28 9.22 2.56 -1.92
CA ILE A 28 10.44 3.21 -2.41
C ILE A 28 10.31 3.59 -3.89
N LEU A 29 9.77 2.69 -4.72
CA LEU A 29 9.55 2.98 -6.13
C LEU A 29 8.55 4.12 -6.35
N LEU A 30 7.48 4.16 -5.55
CA LEU A 30 6.49 5.24 -5.61
C LEU A 30 7.13 6.58 -5.24
N PHE A 31 7.86 6.64 -4.13
CA PHE A 31 8.58 7.85 -3.71
C PHE A 31 9.58 8.32 -4.77
N ILE A 32 10.36 7.41 -5.36
CA ILE A 32 11.27 7.78 -6.46
C ILE A 32 10.47 8.32 -7.64
N GLY A 33 9.37 7.66 -8.01
CA GLY A 33 8.52 8.06 -9.13
C GLY A 33 7.93 9.46 -8.97
N THR A 34 7.45 9.81 -7.78
CA THR A 34 6.89 11.14 -7.50
C THR A 34 7.98 12.22 -7.42
N HIS A 35 9.23 11.85 -7.18
CA HIS A 35 10.36 12.76 -7.11
C HIS A 35 11.20 12.85 -8.40
N LEU A 36 10.75 12.22 -9.49
CA LEU A 36 11.40 12.43 -10.78
C LEU A 36 11.13 13.85 -11.30
N PRO A 37 12.18 14.59 -11.72
CA PRO A 37 11.99 15.92 -12.29
C PRO A 37 11.04 15.87 -13.49
N PRO A 38 10.25 16.93 -13.73
CA PRO A 38 9.35 16.97 -14.88
C PRO A 38 10.16 16.78 -16.18
N THR A 39 9.93 15.69 -16.91
CA THR A 39 10.56 15.45 -18.20
C THR A 39 9.82 16.24 -19.29
N GLY A 40 9.98 17.57 -19.29
CA GLY A 40 9.50 18.47 -20.35
C GLY A 40 8.33 19.38 -20.01
N VAL A 41 8.10 20.37 -20.88
CA VAL A 41 7.03 21.36 -20.77
C VAL A 41 5.74 20.74 -21.33
N GLY A 42 4.80 20.33 -20.47
CA GLY A 42 3.42 20.04 -20.89
C GLY A 42 3.04 18.58 -21.15
N GLY A 43 3.56 17.61 -20.40
CA GLY A 43 2.90 16.30 -20.31
C GLY A 43 1.48 16.43 -19.71
N PRO A 44 0.49 15.61 -20.11
CA PRO A 44 -0.89 15.79 -19.67
C PRO A 44 -1.03 15.61 -18.14
N SER A 45 -1.39 16.69 -17.44
CA SER A 45 -1.72 16.75 -16.00
C SER A 45 -2.67 15.64 -15.52
N PHE A 46 -3.51 15.13 -16.41
CA PHE A 46 -4.44 14.05 -16.08
C PHE A 46 -3.75 12.71 -15.85
N SER A 47 -2.64 12.44 -16.57
CA SER A 47 -1.85 11.22 -16.40
C SER A 47 -1.17 11.18 -15.03
N ASP A 48 -0.77 12.34 -14.51
CA ASP A 48 -0.10 12.46 -13.22
C ASP A 48 -1.06 12.08 -12.08
N LYS A 49 -2.28 12.62 -12.10
CA LYS A 49 -3.34 12.29 -11.13
C LYS A 49 -3.70 10.81 -11.09
N TRP A 50 -3.76 10.15 -12.25
CA TRP A 50 -4.00 8.70 -12.29
C TRP A 50 -2.81 7.90 -11.75
N ALA A 51 -1.58 8.39 -11.93
CA ALA A 51 -0.40 7.78 -11.35
C ALA A 51 -0.40 7.90 -9.82
N HIS A 52 -0.76 9.07 -9.28
CA HIS A 52 -0.97 9.31 -7.85
C HIS A 52 -2.05 8.38 -7.28
N PHE A 53 -3.26 8.44 -7.86
CA PHE A 53 -4.37 7.57 -7.47
C PHE A 53 -3.99 6.08 -7.50
N GLY A 54 -3.46 5.61 -8.63
CA GLY A 54 -3.10 4.20 -8.82
C GLY A 54 -1.96 3.76 -7.91
N GLY A 55 -0.99 4.66 -7.70
CA GLY A 55 0.16 4.48 -6.83
C GLY A 55 -0.26 4.23 -5.39
N TYR A 56 -1.03 5.15 -4.82
CA TYR A 56 -1.50 5.04 -3.45
C TYR A 56 -2.53 3.93 -3.25
N LEU A 57 -3.34 3.60 -4.26
CA LEU A 57 -4.23 2.43 -4.24
C LEU A 57 -3.45 1.13 -4.11
N LEU A 58 -2.45 0.93 -4.97
CA LEU A 58 -1.64 -0.28 -4.96
C LEU A 58 -0.81 -0.37 -3.67
N LEU A 59 -0.17 0.73 -3.26
CA LEU A 59 0.60 0.80 -2.02
C LEU A 59 -0.26 0.38 -0.82
N THR A 60 -1.44 0.98 -0.68
CA THR A 60 -2.35 0.69 0.44
C THR A 60 -2.79 -0.76 0.46
N THR A 61 -3.10 -1.32 -0.71
CA THR A 61 -3.49 -2.74 -0.86
C THR A 61 -2.35 -3.67 -0.43
N LEU A 62 -1.10 -3.38 -0.85
CA LEU A 62 0.08 -4.18 -0.50
C LEU A 62 0.40 -4.08 1.00
N VAL A 63 0.30 -2.89 1.59
CA VAL A 63 0.53 -2.67 3.03
C VAL A 63 -0.46 -3.48 3.85
N LEU A 64 -1.77 -3.38 3.58
CA LEU A 64 -2.79 -4.13 4.32
C LEU A 64 -2.63 -5.64 4.15
N ALA A 65 -2.38 -6.12 2.93
CA ALA A 65 -2.14 -7.53 2.66
C ALA A 65 -0.91 -8.05 3.42
N GLY A 66 0.21 -7.33 3.36
CA GLY A 66 1.42 -7.68 4.08
C GLY A 66 1.23 -7.66 5.59
N TRP A 67 0.51 -6.66 6.11
CA TRP A 67 0.24 -6.53 7.54
C TRP A 67 -0.64 -7.66 8.05
N GLU A 68 -1.79 -7.92 7.41
CA GLU A 68 -2.71 -8.97 7.85
C GLU A 68 -2.08 -10.36 7.76
N LEU A 69 -1.29 -10.64 6.71
CA LEU A 69 -0.56 -11.91 6.62
C LEU A 69 0.53 -12.06 7.68
N THR A 70 1.02 -10.95 8.26
CA THR A 70 2.07 -10.98 9.29
C THR A 70 1.49 -11.16 10.69
N ILE A 71 0.40 -10.45 11.02
CA ILE A 71 -0.13 -10.40 12.40
C ILE A 71 -1.50 -11.09 12.57
N GLY A 72 -2.12 -11.55 11.49
CA GLY A 72 -3.50 -12.03 11.50
C GLY A 72 -4.52 -10.90 11.36
N THR A 73 -5.77 -11.19 11.71
CA THR A 73 -6.96 -10.36 11.40
C THR A 73 -6.81 -8.88 11.76
N LEU A 74 -6.98 -8.02 10.75
CA LEU A 74 -7.02 -6.57 10.95
C LEU A 74 -8.37 -6.11 11.49
N HIS A 75 -8.31 -5.26 12.50
CA HIS A 75 -9.43 -4.54 13.10
C HIS A 75 -9.55 -3.10 12.56
N PRO A 76 -10.71 -2.42 12.71
CA PRO A 76 -10.95 -1.05 12.24
C PRO A 76 -9.83 -0.04 12.52
N ARG A 77 -9.20 -0.12 13.71
CA ARG A 77 -8.08 0.75 14.08
C ARG A 77 -6.86 0.67 13.14
N HIS A 78 -6.61 -0.51 12.55
CA HIS A 78 -5.47 -0.69 11.64
C HIS A 78 -5.77 -0.07 10.28
N TYR A 79 -7.00 -0.22 9.77
CA TYR A 79 -7.44 0.47 8.56
C TYR A 79 -7.38 1.98 8.74
N PHE A 80 -7.83 2.50 9.88
CA PHE A 80 -7.72 3.92 10.21
C PHE A 80 -6.25 4.38 10.29
N ALA A 81 -5.37 3.58 10.93
CA ALA A 81 -3.95 3.91 10.99
C ALA A 81 -3.29 3.94 9.61
N VAL A 82 -3.59 2.97 8.73
CA VAL A 82 -3.09 2.97 7.34
C VAL A 82 -3.66 4.14 6.55
N TRP A 83 -4.95 4.43 6.70
CA TRP A 83 -5.59 5.57 6.05
C TRP A 83 -4.91 6.88 6.46
N LEU A 84 -4.79 7.12 7.77
CA LEU A 84 -4.18 8.33 8.31
C LEU A 84 -2.72 8.45 7.88
N ALA A 85 -1.95 7.35 7.97
CA ALA A 85 -0.56 7.34 7.52
C ALA A 85 -0.44 7.66 6.02
N GLY A 86 -1.31 7.10 5.18
CA GLY A 86 -1.34 7.37 3.74
C GLY A 86 -1.69 8.83 3.43
N VAL A 87 -2.69 9.40 4.10
CA VAL A 87 -3.12 10.80 3.92
C VAL A 87 -2.02 11.78 4.33
N VAL A 88 -1.39 11.55 5.49
CA VAL A 88 -0.29 12.38 6.00
C VAL A 88 0.95 12.22 5.14
N TYR A 89 1.24 10.99 4.69
CA TYR A 89 2.37 10.73 3.81
C TYR A 89 2.17 11.38 2.44
N GLY A 90 0.98 11.34 1.83
CA GLY A 90 0.71 12.05 0.58
C GLY A 90 0.98 13.55 0.67
N ALA A 91 0.56 14.18 1.78
CA ALA A 91 0.86 15.59 2.01
C ALA A 91 2.37 15.85 2.17
N PHE A 92 3.07 14.92 2.83
CA PHE A 92 4.53 14.98 2.94
C PHE A 92 5.22 14.80 1.58
N ASP A 93 4.78 13.84 0.78
CA ASP A 93 5.32 13.52 -0.54
C ASP A 93 5.23 14.73 -1.49
N GLU A 94 4.05 15.35 -1.57
CA GLU A 94 3.83 16.58 -2.34
C GLU A 94 4.68 17.76 -1.84
N TRP A 95 4.88 17.86 -0.52
CA TRP A 95 5.72 18.90 0.05
C TRP A 95 7.20 18.69 -0.26
N THR A 96 7.68 17.44 -0.21
CA THR A 96 9.07 17.08 -0.50
C THR A 96 9.40 17.00 -1.98
N GLN A 97 8.42 17.19 -2.86
CA GLN A 97 8.61 17.36 -4.29
C GLN A 97 9.17 18.75 -4.67
N ILE A 98 9.00 19.77 -3.82
CA ILE A 98 9.48 21.14 -4.09
C ILE A 98 11.00 21.21 -4.39
N PRO A 99 11.89 20.55 -3.61
CA PRO A 99 13.33 20.52 -3.87
C PRO A 99 13.73 19.88 -5.21
N VAL A 100 12.85 19.10 -5.85
CA VAL A 100 13.10 18.47 -7.17
C VAL A 100 12.41 19.21 -8.32
N TRP A 101 12.12 20.50 -8.12
CA TRP A 101 11.53 21.40 -9.13
C TRP A 101 10.13 21.01 -9.58
N ARG A 102 9.40 20.29 -8.72
CA ARG A 102 7.97 20.02 -8.87
C ARG A 102 7.15 20.99 -8.02
N THR A 103 5.88 21.13 -8.36
CA THR A 103 4.93 21.98 -7.64
C THR A 103 4.13 21.12 -6.67
N CYS A 104 3.99 21.55 -5.42
CA CYS A 104 3.04 20.94 -4.48
C CYS A 104 1.62 21.19 -4.98
N ASP A 105 0.92 20.14 -5.40
CA ASP A 105 -0.42 20.21 -6.00
C ASP A 105 -1.45 19.54 -5.07
N MET A 106 -2.41 20.34 -4.59
CA MET A 106 -3.50 19.84 -3.75
C MET A 106 -4.38 18.81 -4.46
N SER A 107 -4.42 18.84 -5.80
CA SER A 107 -5.18 17.88 -6.59
C SER A 107 -4.48 16.52 -6.72
N ASP A 108 -3.15 16.48 -6.68
CA ASP A 108 -2.38 15.24 -6.62
C ASP A 108 -2.46 14.63 -5.22
N TRP A 109 -2.37 15.45 -4.16
CA TRP A 109 -2.67 14.99 -2.81
C TRP A 109 -4.11 14.44 -2.69
N ALA A 110 -5.10 15.10 -3.28
CA ALA A 110 -6.47 14.60 -3.29
C ALA A 110 -6.58 13.25 -4.02
N ALA A 111 -5.84 13.06 -5.12
CA ALA A 111 -5.74 11.78 -5.81
C ALA A 111 -5.12 10.70 -4.93
N ASP A 112 -4.10 11.03 -4.13
CA ASP A 112 -3.51 10.13 -3.14
C ASP A 112 -4.54 9.69 -2.09
N VAL A 113 -5.30 10.64 -1.51
CA VAL A 113 -6.34 10.33 -0.52
C VAL A 113 -7.41 9.41 -1.08
N VAL A 114 -7.86 9.67 -2.32
CA VAL A 114 -8.82 8.81 -3.02
C VAL A 114 -8.21 7.44 -3.33
N GLY A 115 -6.93 7.40 -3.70
CA GLY A 115 -6.15 6.17 -3.90
C GLY A 115 -6.07 5.32 -2.63
N VAL A 116 -5.68 5.91 -1.50
CA VAL A 116 -5.63 5.24 -0.19
C VAL A 116 -7.00 4.67 0.19
N THR A 117 -8.04 5.49 0.09
CA THR A 117 -9.41 5.07 0.43
C THR A 117 -9.88 3.92 -0.47
N SER A 118 -9.61 4.02 -1.76
CA SER A 118 -9.94 2.98 -2.75
C SER A 118 -9.13 1.71 -2.51
N GLY A 119 -7.86 1.82 -2.14
CA GLY A 119 -7.00 0.69 -1.79
C GLY A 119 -7.52 -0.09 -0.59
N ILE A 120 -8.07 0.59 0.43
CA ILE A 120 -8.74 -0.06 1.57
C ILE A 120 -9.96 -0.86 1.10
N ILE A 121 -10.78 -0.27 0.22
CA ILE A 121 -11.99 -0.93 -0.31
C ILE A 121 -11.58 -2.15 -1.14
N VAL A 122 -10.66 -1.98 -2.09
CA VAL A 122 -10.14 -3.05 -2.94
C VAL A 122 -9.54 -4.17 -2.09
N TYR A 123 -8.75 -3.84 -1.07
CA TYR A 123 -8.20 -4.82 -0.16
C TYR A 123 -9.31 -5.64 0.52
N GLN A 124 -10.35 -5.00 1.06
CA GLN A 124 -11.46 -5.70 1.70
C GLN A 124 -12.19 -6.65 0.73
N LEU A 125 -12.35 -6.26 -0.54
CA LEU A 125 -12.93 -7.11 -1.58
C LEU A 125 -12.04 -8.30 -1.94
N LEU A 126 -10.71 -8.10 -1.97
CA LEU A 126 -9.74 -9.14 -2.31
C LEU A 126 -9.36 -10.04 -1.12
N ARG A 127 -9.64 -9.61 0.11
CA ARG A 127 -9.29 -10.31 1.35
C ARG A 127 -9.73 -11.77 1.36
N PRO A 128 -10.98 -12.16 1.00
CA PRO A 128 -11.39 -13.57 0.97
C PRO A 128 -10.55 -14.41 0.01
N LEU A 129 -10.20 -13.85 -1.16
CA LEU A 129 -9.38 -14.52 -2.17
C LEU A 129 -7.94 -14.71 -1.69
N LEU A 130 -7.37 -13.69 -1.03
CA LEU A 130 -6.03 -13.77 -0.44
C LEU A 130 -5.92 -14.95 0.54
N PHE A 131 -6.91 -15.11 1.42
CA PHE A 131 -6.93 -16.20 2.39
C PHE A 131 -7.21 -17.57 1.76
N ALA A 132 -8.04 -17.63 0.73
CA ALA A 132 -8.25 -18.85 -0.05
C ALA A 132 -6.94 -19.35 -0.70
N ILE A 133 -6.14 -18.45 -1.29
CA ILE A 133 -4.87 -18.78 -1.96
C ILE A 133 -3.77 -19.15 -0.95
N THR A 134 -3.70 -18.45 0.18
CA THR A 134 -2.67 -18.68 1.20
C THR A 134 -2.94 -19.89 2.08
N GLY A 135 -4.12 -20.51 1.99
CA GLY A 135 -4.50 -21.70 2.74
C GLY A 135 -4.77 -21.45 4.23
N HIS A 136 -4.81 -20.18 4.64
CA HIS A 136 -5.12 -19.80 6.01
C HIS A 136 -6.63 -19.57 6.12
N ARG A 137 -7.39 -20.64 6.38
CA ARG A 137 -8.78 -20.50 6.83
C ARG A 137 -8.74 -19.86 8.20
N GLY A 138 -9.07 -18.58 8.28
CA GLY A 138 -9.24 -17.87 9.54
C GLY A 138 -10.17 -18.70 10.44
N GLY A 139 -9.65 -19.12 11.59
CA GLY A 139 -10.48 -19.68 12.63
C GLY A 139 -11.50 -18.62 13.01
N ASN A 140 -12.79 -18.94 12.86
CA ASN A 140 -13.86 -18.14 13.43
C ASN A 140 -13.56 -17.94 14.93
N GLN A 141 -13.35 -16.70 15.34
CA GLN A 141 -13.59 -16.26 16.71
C GLN A 141 -14.78 -15.31 16.68
#